data_AF-A0A969I653-F1
#
_entry.id   AF-A0A969I653-F1
#
_cell.length_a   1.000
_cell.length_b   1.000
_cell.length_c   1.000
_cell.angle_alpha   90.00
_cell.angle_beta   90.00
_cell.angle_gamma   90.00
#
_symmetry.space_group_name_H-M   'P 1'
#
loop_
_entity.id
_entity.type
_entity.pdbx_description
1 polymer ?
#
loop_
_entity_poly.entity_id
_entity_poly.type
_entity_poly.pdbx_seq_one_letter_code
_entity_poly.pdbx_strand_id
1 'polypeptide(L)' 'MAASSDIQQRLTQLRQQLQQAGMAYYVLDAPIMEDAVYDQLYRELQALEAQYPELVTPDSPTQRVGDRP' A
#
# COMPACT_ATOMS: atom_id res chain seq x y z
N MET A 1 14.47 19.00 -6.33
CA MET A 1 13.79 17.83 -6.94
C MET A 1 14.29 16.53 -6.31
N ALA A 2 14.26 16.41 -4.98
CA ALA A 2 14.70 15.21 -4.25
C ALA A 2 13.57 14.59 -3.39
N ALA A 3 12.68 15.43 -2.86
CA ALA A 3 11.55 14.95 -2.04
C ALA A 3 10.61 14.00 -2.80
N SER A 4 10.37 14.21 -4.10
CA SER A 4 9.47 13.37 -4.89
C SER A 4 9.99 11.93 -5.06
N SER A 5 11.31 11.74 -5.15
CA SER A 5 11.90 10.40 -5.23
C SER A 5 11.82 9.65 -3.91
N ASP A 6 11.96 10.33 -2.77
CA ASP A 6 11.84 9.70 -1.45
C ASP A 6 10.39 9.23 -1.21
N ILE A 7 9.41 10.04 -1.60
CA ILE A 7 7.99 9.68 -1.51
C ILE A 7 7.65 8.53 -2.46
N GLN A 8 8.14 8.54 -3.70
CA GLN A 8 7.95 7.43 -4.63
C GLN A 8 8.51 6.11 -4.08
N GLN A 9 9.69 6.17 -3.47
CA GLN A 9 10.30 5.00 -2.81
C GLN A 9 9.44 4.52 -1.64
N ARG A 10 8.95 5.43 -0.80
CA ARG A 10 8.06 5.10 0.32
C ARG A 10 6.75 4.46 -0.15
N LEU A 11 6.10 5.04 -1.16
CA LEU A 11 4.91 4.48 -1.80
C LEU A 11 5.17 3.06 -2.32
N THR A 12 6.29 2.86 -3.00
CA THR A 12 6.68 1.55 -3.53
C THR A 12 6.89 0.52 -2.42
N GLN A 13 7.57 0.91 -1.33
CA GLN A 13 7.77 0.04 -0.17
C GLN A 13 6.44 -0.35 0.49
N LEU A 14 5.55 0.61 0.73
CA LEU A 14 4.24 0.36 1.33
C LEU A 14 3.41 -0.59 0.46
N ARG A 15 3.38 -0.37 -0.86
CA ARG A 15 2.70 -1.25 -1.82
C ARG A 15 3.26 -2.68 -1.76
N GLN A 16 4.57 -2.83 -1.74
CA GLN A 16 5.22 -4.15 -1.65
C GLN A 16 4.90 -4.86 -0.33
N GLN A 17 4.97 -4.15 0.80
CA GLN A 17 4.66 -4.72 2.11
C GLN A 17 3.22 -5.19 2.19
N LEU A 18 2.26 -4.39 1.73
CA LEU A 18 0.84 -4.75 1.70
C LEU A 18 0.58 -5.94 0.75
N GLN A 19 1.22 -5.97 -0.42
CA GLN A 19 1.12 -7.12 -1.33
C GLN A 19 1.69 -8.40 -0.73
N GLN A 20 2.86 -8.33 -0.09
CA GLN A 20 3.48 -9.47 0.58
C GLN A 20 2.61 -9.96 1.74
N ALA A 21 2.07 -9.05 2.55
CA ALA A 21 1.16 -9.37 3.64
C ALA A 21 -0.12 -10.05 3.15
N GLY A 22 -0.76 -9.48 2.11
CA GLY A 22 -1.94 -10.06 1.50
C GLY A 22 -1.65 -11.44 0.89
N MET A 23 -0.52 -11.61 0.20
CA MET A 23 -0.12 -12.92 -0.32
C MET A 23 0.14 -13.92 0.81
N ALA A 24 0.82 -13.51 1.88
CA ALA A 24 1.11 -14.39 2.99
C ALA A 24 -0.18 -14.82 3.72
N TYR A 25 -1.15 -13.92 3.86
CA TYR A 25 -2.46 -14.20 4.42
C TYR A 25 -3.31 -15.11 3.52
N TYR A 26 -3.49 -14.75 2.24
CA TYR A 26 -4.43 -15.45 1.35
C TYR A 26 -3.85 -16.67 0.64
N VAL A 27 -2.54 -16.70 0.37
CA VAL A 27 -1.89 -17.76 -0.42
C VAL A 27 -1.10 -18.72 0.46
N LEU A 28 -0.34 -18.18 1.42
CA LEU A 28 0.55 -19.00 2.26
C LEU A 28 -0.10 -19.46 3.57
N ASP A 29 -1.28 -18.95 3.92
CA ASP A 29 -1.94 -19.16 5.22
C ASP A 29 -0.98 -18.90 6.40
N ALA A 30 -0.11 -17.91 6.22
CA ALA A 30 1.00 -17.58 7.11
C ALA A 30 1.08 -16.06 7.27
N PRO A 31 0.18 -15.42 8.03
CA PRO A 31 0.18 -13.97 8.22
C PRO A 31 1.52 -13.50 8.78
N ILE A 32 2.20 -12.62 8.03
CA ILE A 32 3.49 -12.04 8.41
C ILE A 32 3.36 -10.76 9.25
N MET A 33 2.14 -10.23 9.35
CA MET A 33 1.82 -9.05 10.13
C MET A 33 0.40 -9.15 10.69
N GLU A 34 0.15 -8.45 11.80
CA GLU A 34 -1.19 -8.33 12.35
C GLU A 34 -2.06 -7.39 11.50
N ASP A 35 -3.37 -7.63 11.52
CA ASP A 35 -4.35 -6.81 10.79
C ASP A 35 -4.25 -5.32 11.13
N ALA A 36 -3.98 -4.99 12.41
CA ALA A 36 -3.80 -3.60 12.84
C ALA A 36 -2.60 -2.93 12.18
N VAL A 37 -1.51 -3.69 11.93
CA VAL A 37 -0.32 -3.18 11.23
C VAL A 37 -0.63 -3.01 9.74
N TYR A 38 -1.32 -3.98 9.14
CA TYR A 38 -1.76 -3.88 7.75
C TYR A 38 -2.63 -2.64 7.52
N ASP A 39 -3.62 -2.41 8.40
CA ASP A 39 -4.50 -1.26 8.34
C ASP A 39 -3.75 0.08 8.48
N GLN A 40 -2.74 0.13 9.36
CA GLN A 40 -1.91 1.33 9.51
C GLN A 40 -1.10 1.62 8.25
N LEU A 41 -0.42 0.62 7.69
CA LEU A 41 0.35 0.76 6.45
C LEU A 41 -0.55 1.15 5.27
N TYR A 42 -1.76 0.59 5.22
CA TYR A 42 -2.74 0.90 4.20
C TYR A 42 -3.22 2.36 4.29
N ARG A 43 -3.51 2.85 5.50
CA ARG A 43 -3.88 4.26 5.72
C ARG A 43 -2.73 5.21 5.38
N GLU A 44 -1.50 4.84 5.70
CA GLU A 44 -0.31 5.62 5.32
C GLU A 44 -0.18 5.72 3.79
N LEU A 45 -0.32 4.59 3.09
CA LEU A 45 -0.31 4.55 1.62
C LEU A 45 -1.41 5.45 1.04
N GLN A 46 -2.64 5.34 1.56
CA GLN A 46 -3.76 6.15 1.12
C GLN A 46 -3.53 7.65 1.35
N ALA A 47 -2.96 8.03 2.50
CA ALA A 47 -2.68 9.43 2.82
C ALA A 47 -1.58 10.01 1.91
N LEU A 48 -0.56 9.23 1.58
CA LEU A 48 0.48 9.63 0.62
C LEU A 48 -0.08 9.75 -0.79
N GLU A 49 -0.90 8.80 -1.22
CA GLU A 49 -1.53 8.84 -2.54
C GLU A 49 -2.52 10.00 -2.70
N ALA A 50 -3.22 10.38 -1.62
CA ALA A 50 -4.07 11.57 -1.61
C ALA A 50 -3.28 12.88 -1.71
N GLN A 51 -2.07 12.92 -1.15
CA GLN A 51 -1.16 14.07 -1.24
C GLN A 51 -0.45 14.14 -2.60
N TYR A 52 -0.19 12.99 -3.22
CA TYR A 52 0.56 12.84 -4.48
C TYR A 52 -0.23 12.01 -5.50
N PRO A 53 -1.36 12.52 -6.01
CA PRO A 53 -2.20 11.82 -6.98
C PRO A 53 -1.44 11.45 -8.26
N GLU A 54 -0.42 12.20 -8.64
CA GLU A 54 0.45 11.93 -9.79
C GLU A 54 1.33 10.68 -9.63
N LEU A 55 1.48 10.16 -8.40
CA LEU A 55 2.26 8.96 -8.08
C LEU A 55 1.39 7.72 -7.87
N VAL A 56 0.06 7.87 -7.97
CA VAL A 56 -0.90 6.79 -7.84
C VAL A 56 -0.81 5.89 -9.07
N THR A 57 -0.67 4.59 -8.84
CA THR A 57 -0.68 3.58 -9.91
C THR A 57 -1.95 2.74 -9.81
N PRO A 58 -2.49 2.26 -10.95
CA PRO A 58 -3.68 1.40 -10.96
C PRO A 58 -3.42 0.06 -10.23
N ASP A 59 -2.17 -0.34 -10.08
CA ASP A 59 -1.76 -1.56 -9.37
C ASP A 59 -1.76 -1.41 -7.84
N SER A 60 -2.05 -0.20 -7.34
CA SER A 60 -2.01 0.08 -5.91
C SER A 60 -3.15 -0.63 -5.16
N PRO A 61 -2.87 -1.24 -3.98
CA PRO A 61 -3.90 -1.90 -3.18
C PRO A 61 -5.07 -0.98 -2.77
N THR A 62 -4.81 0.33 -2.65
CA THR A 62 -5.80 1.36 -2.34
C THR A 62 -6.85 1.53 -3.44
N GLN A 63 -6.43 1.43 -4.71
CA GLN A 63 -7.32 1.53 -5.87
C GLN A 63 -8.19 0.27 -6.04
N ARG A 64 -7.64 -0.91 -5.73
CA ARG A 64 -8.34 -2.20 -5.85
C ARG A 64 -9.48 -2.40 -4.85
N VAL A 65 -9.41 -1.78 -3.67
CA VAL A 65 -10.43 -1.94 -2.61
C VAL A 65 -11.57 -0.92 -2.76
N GLY A 66 -11.37 0.15 -3.56
CA GLY A 66 -12.37 1.18 -3.85
C GLY A 66 -13.54 0.73 -4.72
N ASP A 67 -13.44 -0.42 -5.40
CA ASP A 67 -14.52 -0.99 -6.24
C ASP A 67 -15.58 -1.77 -5.42
N ARG A 68 -15.95 -1.28 -4.23
CA ARG A 68 -17.21 -1.68 -3.60
C ARG A 68 -18.25 -0.59 -3.87
N PRO A 69 -19.26 -0.84 -4.74
CA PRO A 69 -20.37 0.07 -4.94
C PRO A 69 -21.24 0.24 -3.68
#